data_AF-A0A814ACQ9-F1
#
_entry.id   AF-A0A814ACQ9-F1
#
_cell.length_a   1.000
_cell.length_b   1.000
_cell.length_c   1.000
_cell.angle_alpha   90.00
_cell.angle_beta   90.00
_cell.angle_gamma   90.00
#
_symmetry.space_group_name_H-M   'P 1'
#
loop_
_entity.id
_entity.type
_entity.pdbx_description
1 polymer ?
#
loop_
_entity_poly.entity_id
_entity_poly.type
_entity_poly.pdbx_seq_one_letter_code
_entity_poly.pdbx_strand_id
1 'polypeptide(L)'
;MFDGIRWQKLIESLLKHLIIFKFYFQDEKFEKPMEKLNKSQRFQNDFYHKQHQWYTNLEIYTRTSTIYTIPYERKNYELTFNTNKHGYLWMKNSNVFDNVKILTLTTKLIVNNAEYYFKNVESLILRCYSHENFYENDDKSDLNSTKIELLRTIVNLSNIKHLTIDNDIYLTSSLFLDLLKELPNVSSLKIDEDQLMKIFDNIELCEYLNENIKKLEIFSAQFFDKRIFLNKINILFSQVFPNIEQFTCDYMKRVDDLLVILKQCSKLSIIKCEGISKSVNSWIEINASGLDVYLDFEFVNEDNDDDEYDYDDDDDDKYDYDEDEEQIKRSLLNRGLI
;
A
#
# COMPACT_ATOMS: atom_id res chain seq x y z
N MET A 1 15.25 9.60 22.84
CA MET A 1 16.34 10.55 23.20
C MET A 1 17.56 10.22 22.38
N PHE A 2 17.98 11.13 21.52
CA PHE A 2 19.02 10.94 20.52
C PHE A 2 20.37 11.48 21.03
N ASP A 3 21.05 10.72 21.90
CA ASP A 3 22.33 11.13 22.50
C ASP A 3 23.29 9.95 22.71
N GLY A 4 24.23 9.77 21.77
CA GLY A 4 25.22 8.69 21.83
C GLY A 4 26.12 8.76 23.06
N ILE A 5 26.44 9.95 23.58
CA ILE A 5 27.32 10.06 24.76
C ILE A 5 26.61 9.53 26.00
N ARG A 6 25.31 9.81 26.14
CA ARG A 6 24.51 9.32 27.27
C ARG A 6 24.35 7.80 27.21
N TRP A 7 24.10 7.25 26.02
CA TRP A 7 24.02 5.80 25.83
C TRP A 7 25.35 5.10 26.11
N GLN A 8 26.46 5.63 25.61
CA GLN A 8 27.80 5.11 25.92
C GLN A 8 28.04 5.05 27.44
N LYS A 9 27.82 6.16 28.16
CA LYS A 9 27.98 6.19 29.63
C LYS A 9 27.09 5.17 30.34
N LEU A 10 25.85 5.01 29.88
CA LEU A 10 24.94 4.00 30.45
C LEU A 10 25.47 2.59 30.26
N ILE A 11 25.98 2.27 29.06
CA ILE A 11 26.50 0.94 28.74
C ILE A 11 27.76 0.65 29.55
N GLU A 12 28.70 1.58 29.59
CA GLU A 12 29.95 1.45 30.35
C GLU A 12 29.70 1.31 31.87
N SER A 13 28.67 1.97 32.41
CA SER A 13 28.39 1.96 33.85
C SER A 13 27.54 0.77 34.29
N LEU A 14 26.43 0.48 33.58
CA LEU A 14 25.40 -0.45 34.03
C LEU A 14 25.30 -1.72 33.18
N LEU A 15 25.77 -1.72 31.94
CA LEU A 15 25.58 -2.82 30.99
C LEU A 15 26.92 -3.38 30.51
N LYS A 16 27.86 -3.59 31.44
CA LYS A 16 29.25 -4.03 31.15
C LYS A 16 29.34 -5.40 30.43
N HIS A 17 28.27 -6.20 30.50
CA HIS A 17 28.18 -7.50 29.84
C HIS A 17 27.32 -7.46 28.56
N LEU A 18 26.94 -6.27 28.08
CA LEU A 18 26.16 -6.13 26.85
C LEU A 18 27.01 -6.51 25.65
N ILE A 19 26.67 -7.64 25.03
CA ILE A 19 27.36 -8.14 23.83
C ILE A 19 26.78 -7.51 22.57
N ILE A 20 25.45 -7.39 22.52
CA ILE A 20 24.72 -6.88 21.37
C ILE A 20 23.87 -5.70 21.81
N PHE A 21 24.09 -4.56 21.17
CA PHE A 21 23.22 -3.40 21.30
C PHE A 21 22.55 -3.13 19.96
N LYS A 22 21.24 -3.34 19.90
CA LYS A 22 20.42 -3.05 18.71
C LYS A 22 19.44 -1.94 19.01
N PHE A 23 19.32 -0.98 18.11
CA PHE A 23 18.39 0.13 18.30
C PHE A 23 17.90 0.73 16.99
N TYR A 24 16.79 1.45 17.12
CA TYR A 24 16.23 2.35 16.13
C TYR A 24 15.74 3.60 16.86
N PHE A 25 16.29 4.75 16.53
CA PHE A 25 15.84 6.03 17.06
C PHE A 25 15.44 6.95 15.91
N GLN A 26 14.24 7.51 16.01
CA GLN A 26 13.72 8.53 15.12
C GLN A 26 13.52 9.81 15.92
N ASP A 27 13.97 10.93 15.35
CA ASP A 27 13.76 12.27 15.89
C ASP A 27 13.02 13.11 14.85
N GLU A 28 11.88 13.67 15.24
CA GLU A 28 11.01 14.46 14.37
C GLU A 28 11.14 15.97 14.63
N LYS A 29 12.12 16.37 15.44
CA LYS A 29 12.33 17.78 15.74
C LYS A 29 12.80 18.55 14.50
N PHE A 30 12.22 19.74 14.34
CA PHE A 30 12.66 20.75 13.39
C PHE A 30 14.01 21.34 13.83
N GLU A 31 15.08 20.59 13.57
CA GLU A 31 16.46 21.02 13.74
C GLU A 31 17.13 21.17 12.38
N LYS A 32 18.15 22.04 12.32
CA LYS A 32 18.94 22.20 11.09
C LYS A 32 19.63 20.86 10.77
N PRO A 33 19.74 20.44 9.49
CA PRO A 33 20.35 19.17 9.11
C PRO A 33 21.74 18.92 9.72
N MET A 34 22.55 19.98 9.85
CA MET A 34 23.89 19.89 10.45
C MET A 34 23.85 19.54 11.95
N GLU A 35 22.86 20.02 12.70
CA GLU A 35 22.69 19.70 14.12
C GLU A 35 22.25 18.24 14.29
N LYS A 36 21.33 17.77 13.44
CA LYS A 36 20.92 16.36 13.35
C LYS A 36 22.12 15.46 13.05
N LEU A 37 22.92 15.82 12.06
CA LEU A 37 24.14 15.08 11.69
C LEU A 37 25.13 14.99 12.87
N ASN A 38 25.43 16.12 13.52
CA ASN A 38 26.37 16.16 14.64
C ASN A 38 25.95 15.29 15.83
N LYS A 39 24.65 15.26 16.17
CA LYS A 39 24.15 14.38 17.23
C LYS A 39 24.25 12.90 16.83
N SER A 40 23.99 12.60 15.57
CA SER A 40 23.96 11.24 15.02
C SER A 40 25.36 10.63 14.95
N GLN A 41 26.34 11.42 14.53
CA GLN A 41 27.76 11.01 14.44
C GLN A 41 28.33 10.58 15.80
N ARG A 42 27.71 10.96 16.92
CA ARG A 42 28.11 10.48 18.27
C ARG A 42 27.94 8.98 18.44
N PHE A 43 27.06 8.34 17.67
CA PHE A 43 26.90 6.88 17.62
C PHE A 43 27.87 6.20 16.63
N GLN A 44 28.77 6.96 16.00
CA GLN A 44 29.75 6.48 15.02
C GLN A 44 31.21 6.66 15.50
N ASN A 45 31.41 6.84 16.81
CA ASN A 45 32.73 6.99 17.41
C ASN A 45 33.44 5.64 17.64
N ASP A 46 34.68 5.69 18.14
CA ASP A 46 35.51 4.50 18.39
C ASP A 46 34.89 3.50 19.38
N PHE A 47 34.09 3.96 20.35
CA PHE A 47 33.38 3.09 21.27
C PHE A 47 32.40 2.18 20.51
N TYR A 48 31.54 2.77 19.68
CA TYR A 48 30.55 2.00 18.92
C TYR A 48 31.22 1.12 17.84
N HIS A 49 32.14 1.69 17.05
CA HIS A 49 32.65 1.00 15.87
C HIS A 49 33.86 0.10 16.13
N LYS A 50 34.87 0.57 16.89
CA LYS A 50 36.11 -0.18 17.08
C LYS A 50 36.03 -1.14 18.25
N GLN A 51 35.46 -0.71 19.37
CA GLN A 51 35.41 -1.52 20.58
C GLN A 51 34.29 -2.57 20.51
N HIS A 52 33.09 -2.16 20.09
CA HIS A 52 31.91 -3.01 20.11
C HIS A 52 31.46 -3.55 18.75
N GLN A 53 32.00 -3.03 17.65
CA GLN A 53 31.59 -3.40 16.28
C GLN A 53 30.07 -3.23 16.04
N TRP A 54 29.45 -2.29 16.75
CA TRP A 54 28.05 -1.92 16.55
C TRP A 54 27.97 -0.86 15.46
N TYR A 55 27.83 -1.32 14.23
CA TYR A 55 27.69 -0.45 13.07
C TYR A 55 26.31 0.20 13.05
N THR A 56 26.27 1.46 12.64
CA THR A 56 25.04 2.24 12.57
C THR A 56 24.90 2.90 11.20
N ASN A 57 23.66 3.08 10.75
CA ASN A 57 23.35 3.92 9.61
C ASN A 57 22.51 5.12 10.04
N LEU A 58 22.65 6.21 9.30
CA LEU A 58 21.94 7.46 9.54
C LEU A 58 21.23 7.92 8.27
N GLU A 59 19.96 8.20 8.42
CA GLU A 59 19.08 8.75 7.39
C GLU A 59 18.56 10.11 7.87
N ILE A 60 18.80 11.16 7.09
CA ILE A 60 18.34 12.52 7.41
C ILE A 60 17.34 12.97 6.34
N TYR A 61 16.19 13.43 6.82
CA TYR A 61 15.12 14.07 6.05
C TYR A 61 14.94 15.52 6.51
N THR A 62 14.15 16.30 5.75
CA THR A 62 13.83 17.69 6.10
C THR A 62 13.26 17.81 7.52
N ARG A 63 12.33 16.92 7.89
CA ARG A 63 11.62 16.97 9.17
C ARG A 63 12.09 15.92 10.17
N THR A 64 12.56 14.77 9.70
CA THR A 64 12.94 13.65 10.56
C THR A 64 14.42 13.28 10.41
N SER A 65 14.99 12.60 11.40
CA SER A 65 16.27 11.90 11.27
C SER A 65 16.18 10.58 11.99
N THR A 66 16.73 9.55 11.38
CA THR A 66 16.67 8.18 11.88
C THR A 66 18.07 7.61 11.97
N ILE A 67 18.42 7.06 13.12
CA ILE A 67 19.64 6.27 13.31
C ILE A 67 19.28 4.87 13.78
N TYR A 68 19.92 3.87 13.19
CA TYR A 68 19.68 2.48 13.52
C TYR A 68 20.94 1.63 13.39
N THR A 69 20.95 0.50 14.07
CA THR A 69 22.02 -0.49 13.98
C THR A 69 21.92 -1.32 12.69
N ILE A 70 23.06 -1.75 12.18
CA ILE A 70 23.19 -2.64 11.01
C ILE A 70 23.40 -4.08 11.52
N PRO A 71 22.65 -5.09 11.01
CA PRO A 71 21.54 -4.98 10.07
C PRO A 71 20.34 -4.27 10.69
N TYR A 72 19.54 -3.62 9.85
CA TYR A 72 18.29 -2.97 10.22
C TYR A 72 17.37 -3.97 10.92
N GLU A 73 16.85 -3.63 12.10
CA GLU A 73 16.20 -4.62 12.97
C GLU A 73 14.73 -4.87 12.59
N ARG A 74 14.06 -3.89 11.97
CA ARG A 74 12.63 -4.01 11.66
C ARG A 74 12.41 -4.76 10.35
N LYS A 75 11.33 -5.52 10.29
CA LYS A 75 10.90 -6.22 9.06
C LYS A 75 10.37 -5.26 7.99
N ASN A 76 9.84 -4.12 8.41
CA ASN A 76 9.21 -3.14 7.54
C ASN A 76 10.16 -1.97 7.35
N TYR A 77 10.40 -1.63 6.09
CA TYR A 77 11.19 -0.46 5.72
C TYR A 77 10.40 0.38 4.73
N GLU A 78 10.45 1.70 4.92
CA GLU A 78 9.74 2.65 4.07
C GLU A 78 10.76 3.57 3.38
N LEU A 79 10.90 3.41 2.07
CA LEU A 79 11.70 4.29 1.22
C LEU A 79 10.77 5.32 0.58
N THR A 80 10.48 6.37 1.33
CA THR A 80 9.39 7.31 1.00
C THR A 80 9.85 8.70 0.56
N PHE A 81 11.06 9.11 0.95
CA PHE A 81 11.68 10.35 0.47
C PHE A 81 13.15 10.14 0.13
N ASN A 82 13.71 11.03 -0.70
CA ASN A 82 15.14 11.03 -0.97
C ASN A 82 15.89 11.38 0.32
N THR A 83 16.77 10.49 0.77
CA THR A 83 17.58 10.72 1.98
C THR A 83 19.01 10.98 1.59
N ASN A 84 19.57 12.02 2.22
CA ASN A 84 21.01 12.10 2.32
C ASN A 84 21.43 11.10 3.41
N LYS A 85 21.87 9.93 2.99
CA LYS A 85 22.46 8.95 3.89
C LYS A 85 23.86 9.41 4.29
N HIS A 86 24.17 9.32 5.58
CA HIS A 86 25.47 9.71 6.12
C HIS A 86 25.99 8.59 7.02
N GLY A 87 26.46 7.50 6.40
CA GLY A 87 27.00 6.32 7.07
C GLY A 87 28.49 6.11 6.78
N TYR A 88 29.18 5.40 7.68
CA TYR A 88 30.56 4.98 7.49
C TYR A 88 30.62 3.94 6.38
N LEU A 89 31.31 4.25 5.28
CA LEU A 89 31.62 3.40 4.12
C LEU A 89 30.44 2.55 3.63
N TRP A 90 29.81 3.04 2.58
CA TRP A 90 28.74 2.37 1.85
C TRP A 90 29.38 1.20 1.11
N MET A 91 29.61 0.10 1.83
CA MET A 91 30.04 -1.14 1.23
C MET A 91 28.88 -1.60 0.36
N LYS A 92 29.04 -1.50 -0.95
CA LYS A 92 28.21 -2.23 -1.92
C LYS A 92 28.11 -3.67 -1.41
N ASN A 93 26.89 -4.20 -1.29
CA ASN A 93 26.56 -5.52 -0.73
C ASN A 93 26.61 -5.63 0.80
N SER A 94 26.33 -4.55 1.52
CA SER A 94 26.11 -4.63 2.96
C SER A 94 24.82 -5.39 3.30
N ASN A 95 24.85 -6.17 4.37
CA ASN A 95 23.70 -6.89 4.95
C ASN A 95 22.70 -5.94 5.63
N VAL A 96 22.71 -4.63 5.30
CA VAL A 96 21.95 -3.59 6.00
C VAL A 96 20.47 -3.92 6.04
N PHE A 97 19.91 -4.45 4.96
CA PHE A 97 18.49 -4.73 4.86
C PHE A 97 18.15 -6.23 4.86
N ASP A 98 19.04 -7.08 5.38
CA ASP A 98 18.84 -8.54 5.36
C ASP A 98 17.60 -8.99 6.14
N ASN A 99 17.21 -8.25 7.19
CA ASN A 99 16.02 -8.55 7.97
C ASN A 99 14.73 -7.94 7.38
N VAL A 100 14.83 -7.08 6.37
CA VAL A 100 13.66 -6.42 5.76
C VAL A 100 12.92 -7.44 4.91
N LYS A 101 11.63 -7.58 5.20
CA LYS A 101 10.68 -8.49 4.53
C LYS A 101 9.57 -7.75 3.80
N ILE A 102 9.24 -6.54 4.25
CA ILE A 102 8.20 -5.69 3.67
C ILE A 102 8.85 -4.36 3.32
N LEU A 103 8.77 -3.99 2.04
CA LEU A 103 9.29 -2.73 1.53
C LEU A 103 8.14 -1.88 1.00
N THR A 104 7.97 -0.70 1.60
CA THR A 104 7.15 0.37 1.04
C THR A 104 8.04 1.27 0.21
N LEU A 105 7.69 1.48 -1.06
CA LEU A 105 8.50 2.23 -2.01
C LEU A 105 7.64 3.30 -2.70
N THR A 106 8.07 4.55 -2.60
CA THR A 106 7.48 5.62 -3.41
C THR A 106 7.96 5.52 -4.84
N THR A 107 7.04 5.52 -5.80
CA THR A 107 7.35 5.42 -7.24
C THR A 107 8.24 6.56 -7.77
N LYS A 108 8.19 7.74 -7.14
CA LYS A 108 9.11 8.87 -7.40
C LYS A 108 10.58 8.54 -7.11
N LEU A 109 10.86 7.60 -6.20
CA LEU A 109 12.21 7.25 -5.77
C LEU A 109 12.78 6.05 -6.50
N ILE A 110 12.03 5.50 -7.47
CA ILE A 110 12.55 4.50 -8.41
C ILE A 110 13.39 5.24 -9.47
N VAL A 111 14.45 5.89 -9.01
CA VAL A 111 15.53 6.42 -9.84
C VAL A 111 16.74 5.52 -9.64
N ASN A 112 17.85 5.78 -10.34
CA ASN A 112 19.07 4.98 -10.27
C ASN A 112 19.74 5.06 -8.86
N ASN A 113 19.09 4.45 -7.88
CA ASN A 113 19.37 4.47 -6.44
C ASN A 113 20.10 3.18 -6.07
N ALA A 114 21.25 2.93 -6.72
CA ALA A 114 22.12 1.76 -6.52
C ALA A 114 22.64 1.57 -5.07
N GLU A 115 22.23 2.45 -4.15
CA GLU A 115 22.57 2.50 -2.74
C GLU A 115 21.61 1.70 -1.84
N TYR A 116 20.46 1.31 -2.37
CA TYR A 116 19.46 0.54 -1.66
C TYR A 116 19.26 -0.78 -2.38
N TYR A 117 19.74 -1.88 -1.81
CA TYR A 117 19.42 -3.20 -2.32
C TYR A 117 18.79 -4.07 -1.23
N PHE A 118 17.54 -4.48 -1.48
CA PHE A 118 16.72 -5.27 -0.58
C PHE A 118 16.65 -6.72 -1.08
N LYS A 119 17.57 -7.55 -0.58
CA LYS A 119 17.72 -8.94 -1.03
C LYS A 119 16.57 -9.85 -0.61
N ASN A 120 16.05 -9.69 0.60
CA ASN A 120 15.21 -10.68 1.27
C ASN A 120 13.73 -10.29 1.37
N VAL A 121 13.31 -9.22 0.68
CA VAL A 121 11.94 -8.72 0.68
C VAL A 121 11.00 -9.72 0.01
N GLU A 122 9.85 -9.95 0.64
CA GLU A 122 8.79 -10.84 0.17
C GLU A 122 7.49 -10.09 -0.12
N SER A 123 7.34 -8.86 0.40
CA SER A 123 6.20 -7.99 0.16
C SER A 123 6.65 -6.62 -0.33
N LEU A 124 6.12 -6.20 -1.47
CA LEU A 124 6.36 -4.90 -2.07
C LEU A 124 5.08 -4.07 -2.04
N ILE A 125 5.15 -2.89 -1.44
CA ILE A 125 4.07 -1.91 -1.39
C ILE A 125 4.51 -0.72 -2.23
N LEU A 126 3.83 -0.48 -3.35
CA LEU A 126 4.06 0.68 -4.19
C LEU A 126 3.10 1.78 -3.77
N ARG A 127 3.64 2.99 -3.51
CA ARG A 127 2.84 4.19 -3.18
C ARG A 127 3.24 5.39 -4.02
N CYS A 128 2.36 6.38 -4.09
CA CYS A 128 2.67 7.72 -4.58
C CYS A 128 2.36 8.73 -3.47
N TYR A 129 3.36 9.42 -2.91
CA TYR A 129 3.08 10.54 -2.01
C TYR A 129 2.82 11.80 -2.84
N SER A 130 1.57 12.25 -2.82
CA SER A 130 1.12 13.54 -3.35
C SER A 130 1.16 14.66 -2.31
N HIS A 131 1.74 14.43 -1.13
CA HIS A 131 1.81 15.45 -0.09
C HIS A 131 3.09 16.29 -0.16
N GLU A 132 3.01 17.37 -0.94
CA GLU A 132 3.44 18.72 -0.57
C GLU A 132 2.89 19.68 -1.64
N ASN A 133 1.93 20.54 -1.25
CA ASN A 133 1.36 21.68 -1.97
C ASN A 133 2.14 22.18 -3.20
N PHE A 134 1.95 21.56 -4.37
CA PHE A 134 2.24 22.19 -5.65
C PHE A 134 1.00 22.08 -6.53
N TYR A 135 0.35 23.24 -6.68
CA TYR A 135 -0.52 23.57 -7.80
C TYR A 135 0.29 23.58 -9.08
N GLU A 136 0.79 22.43 -9.53
CA GLU A 136 1.25 22.28 -10.89
C GLU A 136 0.68 20.98 -11.44
N ASN A 137 0.11 21.09 -12.64
CA ASN A 137 -0.59 20.07 -13.39
C ASN A 137 0.35 18.93 -13.87
N ASP A 138 1.26 18.46 -13.02
CA ASP A 138 2.29 17.48 -13.39
C ASP A 138 1.83 16.06 -13.08
N ASP A 139 1.49 15.38 -14.18
CA ASP A 139 1.36 13.95 -14.41
C ASP A 139 0.90 13.07 -13.23
N LYS A 140 -0.42 12.79 -13.25
CA LYS A 140 -1.01 11.60 -12.64
C LYS A 140 -0.50 10.31 -13.32
N SER A 141 0.79 9.99 -13.23
CA SER A 141 1.32 8.62 -13.26
C SER A 141 2.84 8.64 -13.05
N ASP A 142 3.28 8.40 -11.83
CA ASP A 142 4.71 8.29 -11.57
C ASP A 142 5.30 6.92 -11.95
N LEU A 143 4.51 5.88 -12.25
CA LEU A 143 5.05 4.58 -12.65
C LEU A 143 5.05 4.46 -14.18
N ASN A 144 6.19 4.07 -14.76
CA ASN A 144 6.35 3.81 -16.18
C ASN A 144 7.30 2.62 -16.39
N SER A 145 7.42 2.13 -17.62
CA SER A 145 8.24 0.95 -17.94
C SER A 145 9.70 1.11 -17.51
N THR A 146 10.30 2.30 -17.66
CA THR A 146 11.68 2.56 -17.21
C THR A 146 11.83 2.40 -15.70
N LYS A 147 10.87 2.89 -14.91
CA LYS A 147 10.89 2.69 -13.46
C LYS A 147 10.69 1.23 -13.09
N ILE A 148 9.81 0.51 -13.79
CA ILE A 148 9.65 -0.94 -13.59
C ILE A 148 10.98 -1.68 -13.80
N GLU A 149 11.72 -1.37 -14.86
CA GLU A 149 13.06 -1.94 -15.09
C GLU A 149 14.05 -1.60 -13.96
N LEU A 150 14.04 -0.35 -13.50
CA LEU A 150 14.90 0.11 -12.41
C LEU A 150 14.58 -0.54 -11.05
N LEU A 151 13.37 -1.06 -10.82
CA LEU A 151 13.03 -1.78 -9.58
C LEU A 151 13.98 -2.94 -9.31
N ARG A 152 14.48 -3.63 -10.34
CA ARG A 152 15.46 -4.73 -10.21
C ARG A 152 16.77 -4.30 -9.54
N THR A 153 17.11 -3.02 -9.64
CA THR A 153 18.31 -2.46 -9.01
C THR A 153 18.12 -2.23 -7.52
N ILE A 154 16.87 -2.15 -7.06
CA ILE A 154 16.50 -1.83 -5.68
C ILE A 154 16.10 -3.08 -4.90
N VAL A 155 15.39 -4.01 -5.52
CA VAL A 155 14.82 -5.18 -4.84
C VAL A 155 15.00 -6.44 -5.68
N ASN A 156 15.20 -7.58 -5.02
CA ASN A 156 15.13 -8.87 -5.69
C ASN A 156 13.68 -9.23 -6.01
N LEU A 157 13.22 -8.88 -7.22
CA LEU A 157 11.84 -9.10 -7.66
C LEU A 157 11.40 -10.57 -7.64
N SER A 158 12.34 -11.52 -7.79
CA SER A 158 12.03 -12.95 -7.72
C SER A 158 11.60 -13.42 -6.33
N ASN A 159 11.89 -12.66 -5.26
CA ASN A 159 11.49 -13.01 -3.91
C ASN A 159 10.10 -12.48 -3.53
N ILE A 160 9.53 -11.59 -4.34
CA ILE A 160 8.26 -10.95 -4.05
C ILE A 160 7.12 -11.97 -4.24
N LYS A 161 6.33 -12.12 -3.19
CA LYS A 161 5.13 -12.97 -3.13
C LYS A 161 3.86 -12.16 -2.97
N HIS A 162 3.98 -10.99 -2.33
CA HIS A 162 2.87 -10.08 -2.03
C HIS A 162 3.12 -8.73 -2.68
N LEU A 163 2.18 -8.29 -3.51
CA LEU A 163 2.19 -6.96 -4.12
C LEU A 163 1.01 -6.15 -3.58
N THR A 164 1.29 -4.93 -3.13
CA THR A 164 0.27 -3.93 -2.79
C THR A 164 0.45 -2.72 -3.68
N ILE A 165 -0.63 -2.30 -4.31
CA ILE A 165 -0.70 -1.07 -5.11
C ILE A 165 -1.63 -0.12 -4.39
N ASP A 166 -1.11 1.02 -3.95
CA ASP A 166 -1.92 2.04 -3.28
C ASP A 166 -2.85 2.77 -4.25
N ASN A 167 -3.93 3.35 -3.72
CA ASN A 167 -4.95 4.06 -4.49
C ASN A 167 -4.39 5.25 -5.31
N ASP A 168 -3.34 5.90 -4.79
CA ASP A 168 -2.69 7.06 -5.39
C ASP A 168 -1.81 6.72 -6.61
N ILE A 169 -1.68 5.44 -6.97
CA ILE A 169 -0.96 5.02 -8.17
C ILE A 169 -1.94 4.89 -9.33
N TYR A 170 -1.71 5.67 -10.38
CA TYR A 170 -2.34 5.42 -11.66
C TYR A 170 -1.59 4.30 -12.40
N LEU A 171 -2.30 3.22 -12.73
CA LEU A 171 -1.74 2.08 -13.42
C LEU A 171 -2.60 1.70 -14.64
N THR A 172 -2.03 1.78 -15.83
CA THR A 172 -2.69 1.22 -17.03
C THR A 172 -2.56 -0.30 -17.01
N SER A 173 -3.49 -1.00 -17.68
CA SER A 173 -3.46 -2.47 -17.75
C SER A 173 -2.17 -3.01 -18.36
N SER A 174 -1.58 -2.30 -19.34
CA SER A 174 -0.30 -2.69 -19.93
C SER A 174 0.86 -2.57 -18.93
N LEU A 175 0.94 -1.45 -18.20
CA LEU A 175 1.98 -1.25 -17.20
C LEU A 175 1.84 -2.21 -16.02
N PHE A 176 0.61 -2.57 -15.64
CA PHE A 176 0.41 -3.57 -14.60
C PHE A 176 0.91 -4.94 -15.03
N LEU A 177 0.59 -5.35 -16.26
CA LEU A 177 1.08 -6.60 -16.81
C LEU A 177 2.61 -6.63 -16.90
N ASP A 178 3.23 -5.52 -17.35
CA ASP A 178 4.69 -5.39 -17.37
C ASP A 178 5.27 -5.55 -15.96
N LEU A 179 4.70 -4.90 -14.95
CA LEU A 179 5.13 -5.05 -13.55
C LEU A 179 5.01 -6.49 -13.06
N LEU A 180 3.90 -7.16 -13.35
CA LEU A 180 3.66 -8.54 -12.90
C LEU A 180 4.62 -9.54 -13.57
N LYS A 181 4.92 -9.37 -14.86
CA LYS A 181 5.92 -10.20 -15.57
C LYS A 181 7.30 -10.15 -14.91
N GLU A 182 7.62 -9.06 -14.22
CA GLU A 182 8.87 -8.88 -13.48
C GLU A 182 8.84 -9.56 -12.09
N LEU A 183 7.66 -9.96 -11.61
CA LEU A 183 7.39 -10.52 -10.28
C LEU A 183 6.93 -12.00 -10.38
N PRO A 184 7.77 -12.94 -10.82
CA PRO A 184 7.35 -14.28 -11.24
C PRO A 184 6.75 -15.16 -10.13
N ASN A 185 6.90 -14.78 -8.86
CA ASN A 185 6.41 -15.55 -7.71
C ASN A 185 5.29 -14.83 -6.95
N VAL A 186 4.75 -13.74 -7.51
CA VAL A 186 3.63 -13.02 -6.92
C VAL A 186 2.39 -13.91 -6.93
N SER A 187 1.80 -14.09 -5.75
CA SER A 187 0.57 -14.90 -5.58
C SER A 187 -0.47 -14.21 -4.71
N SER A 188 -0.17 -13.01 -4.25
CA SER A 188 -1.01 -12.19 -3.39
C SER A 188 -1.00 -10.77 -3.91
N LEU A 189 -2.19 -10.23 -4.14
CA LEU A 189 -2.41 -8.88 -4.64
C LEU A 189 -3.33 -8.13 -3.68
N LYS A 190 -2.90 -6.94 -3.25
CA LYS A 190 -3.74 -5.94 -2.59
C LYS A 190 -3.88 -4.73 -3.52
N ILE A 191 -5.11 -4.36 -3.86
CA ILE A 191 -5.38 -3.31 -4.84
C ILE A 191 -6.68 -2.58 -4.53
N ASP A 192 -6.72 -1.30 -4.87
CA ASP A 192 -7.94 -0.49 -4.78
C ASP A 192 -8.96 -0.90 -5.86
N GLU A 193 -10.24 -0.77 -5.51
CA GLU A 193 -11.37 -1.02 -6.40
C GLU A 193 -11.24 -0.32 -7.76
N ASP A 194 -11.05 0.99 -7.77
CA ASP A 194 -11.08 1.80 -9.00
C ASP A 194 -9.93 1.40 -9.92
N GLN A 195 -8.79 1.01 -9.35
CA GLN A 195 -7.66 0.47 -10.12
C GLN A 195 -8.01 -0.91 -10.70
N LEU A 196 -8.63 -1.78 -9.89
CA LEU A 196 -9.09 -3.09 -10.33
C LEU A 196 -10.12 -3.00 -11.46
N MET A 197 -11.00 -2.00 -11.44
CA MET A 197 -12.00 -1.83 -12.49
C MET A 197 -11.40 -1.41 -13.84
N LYS A 198 -10.28 -0.67 -13.82
CA LYS A 198 -9.62 -0.16 -15.03
C LYS A 198 -8.85 -1.24 -15.79
N ILE A 199 -8.59 -2.39 -15.15
CA ILE A 199 -7.71 -3.42 -15.73
C ILE A 199 -8.46 -4.51 -16.51
N PHE A 200 -9.79 -4.56 -16.44
CA PHE A 200 -10.60 -5.63 -17.04
C PHE A 200 -10.55 -5.72 -18.56
N ASP A 201 -10.24 -4.63 -19.25
CA ASP A 201 -10.25 -4.60 -20.72
C ASP A 201 -9.02 -5.31 -21.33
N ASN A 202 -8.05 -5.74 -20.51
CA ASN A 202 -6.86 -6.45 -20.96
C ASN A 202 -6.96 -7.94 -20.67
N ILE A 203 -7.27 -8.71 -21.72
CA ILE A 203 -7.43 -10.18 -21.66
C ILE A 203 -6.16 -10.86 -21.15
N GLU A 204 -4.98 -10.46 -21.64
CA GLU A 204 -3.69 -11.06 -21.25
C GLU A 204 -3.41 -10.85 -19.76
N LEU A 205 -3.71 -9.67 -19.24
CA LEU A 205 -3.58 -9.38 -17.81
C LEU A 205 -4.56 -10.21 -16.98
N CYS A 206 -5.81 -10.35 -17.42
CA CYS A 206 -6.80 -11.17 -16.73
C CYS A 206 -6.39 -12.64 -16.67
N GLU A 207 -5.88 -13.19 -17.78
CA GLU A 207 -5.32 -14.56 -17.83
C GLU A 207 -4.14 -14.70 -16.86
N TYR A 208 -3.21 -13.74 -16.88
CA TYR A 208 -2.06 -13.74 -15.97
C TYR A 208 -2.50 -13.74 -14.49
N LEU A 209 -3.45 -12.86 -14.13
CA LEU A 209 -3.95 -12.75 -12.76
C LEU A 209 -4.62 -14.05 -12.30
N ASN A 210 -5.43 -14.66 -13.17
CA ASN A 210 -6.12 -15.92 -12.91
C ASN A 210 -5.15 -17.07 -12.59
N GLU A 211 -4.06 -17.17 -13.34
CA GLU A 211 -3.08 -18.24 -13.17
C GLU A 211 -2.21 -18.07 -11.91
N ASN A 212 -1.87 -16.82 -11.56
CA ASN A 212 -0.84 -16.56 -10.56
C ASN A 212 -1.37 -16.10 -9.21
N ILE A 213 -2.49 -15.35 -9.17
CA ILE A 213 -3.00 -14.75 -7.93
C ILE A 213 -3.96 -15.70 -7.21
N LYS A 214 -3.60 -16.03 -5.97
CA LYS A 214 -4.36 -16.91 -5.07
C LYS A 214 -4.96 -16.16 -3.88
N LYS A 215 -4.41 -14.99 -3.57
CA LYS A 215 -4.90 -14.12 -2.50
C LYS A 215 -5.19 -12.74 -3.07
N LEU A 216 -6.42 -12.28 -2.92
CA LEU A 216 -6.83 -10.94 -3.33
C LEU A 216 -7.35 -10.20 -2.12
N GLU A 217 -6.86 -8.99 -1.95
CA GLU A 217 -7.35 -8.04 -0.99
C GLU A 217 -7.79 -6.79 -1.74
N ILE A 218 -9.07 -6.43 -1.62
CA ILE A 218 -9.62 -5.23 -2.22
C ILE A 218 -9.94 -4.26 -1.11
N PHE A 219 -9.25 -3.12 -1.11
CA PHE A 219 -9.56 -2.05 -0.16
C PHE A 219 -10.35 -0.96 -0.87
N SER A 220 -11.46 -0.54 -0.26
CA SER A 220 -12.33 0.55 -0.73
C SER A 220 -13.47 0.75 0.24
N ALA A 221 -13.80 2.00 0.55
CA ALA A 221 -14.95 2.32 1.40
C ALA A 221 -16.32 1.96 0.77
N GLN A 222 -16.38 1.68 -0.55
CA GLN A 222 -17.66 1.58 -1.29
C GLN A 222 -17.80 0.38 -2.23
N PHE A 223 -16.91 -0.62 -2.17
CA PHE A 223 -16.87 -1.71 -3.16
C PHE A 223 -18.21 -2.42 -3.36
N PHE A 224 -18.97 -2.64 -2.29
CA PHE A 224 -20.26 -3.32 -2.34
C PHE A 224 -21.47 -2.38 -2.19
N ASP A 225 -21.28 -1.06 -2.32
CA ASP A 225 -22.33 -0.07 -2.03
C ASP A 225 -23.26 0.20 -3.23
N LYS A 226 -22.74 0.11 -4.47
CA LYS A 226 -23.49 0.52 -5.67
C LYS A 226 -24.12 -0.70 -6.37
N ARG A 227 -25.43 -0.68 -6.66
CA ARG A 227 -26.13 -1.76 -7.40
C ARG A 227 -25.50 -2.11 -8.77
N ILE A 228 -24.76 -1.17 -9.35
CA ILE A 228 -24.00 -1.34 -10.60
C ILE A 228 -22.88 -2.39 -10.46
N PHE A 229 -22.51 -2.78 -9.22
CA PHE A 229 -21.39 -3.68 -8.96
C PHE A 229 -21.66 -5.16 -9.18
N LEU A 230 -22.89 -5.67 -9.10
CA LEU A 230 -23.16 -7.12 -9.21
C LEU A 230 -22.59 -7.74 -10.51
N ASN A 231 -22.80 -7.08 -11.65
CA ASN A 231 -22.30 -7.55 -12.93
C ASN A 231 -20.76 -7.56 -12.96
N LYS A 232 -20.14 -6.57 -12.33
CA LYS A 232 -18.69 -6.41 -12.31
C LYS A 232 -18.02 -7.37 -11.32
N ILE A 233 -18.62 -7.59 -10.15
CA ILE A 233 -18.21 -8.63 -9.19
C ILE A 233 -18.31 -10.01 -9.83
N ASN A 234 -19.41 -10.28 -10.54
CA ASN A 234 -19.57 -11.55 -11.24
C ASN A 234 -18.47 -11.74 -12.30
N ILE A 235 -18.17 -10.74 -13.13
CA ILE A 235 -17.05 -10.80 -14.09
C ILE A 235 -15.72 -11.02 -13.37
N LEU A 236 -15.45 -10.24 -12.33
CA LEU A 236 -14.22 -10.29 -11.54
C LEU A 236 -13.95 -11.71 -11.03
N PHE A 237 -14.92 -12.33 -10.35
CA PHE A 237 -14.71 -13.64 -9.73
C PHE A 237 -14.93 -14.82 -10.69
N SER A 238 -15.70 -14.66 -11.76
CA SER A 238 -15.89 -15.75 -12.74
C SER A 238 -14.80 -15.80 -13.82
N GLN A 239 -14.18 -14.66 -14.16
CA GLN A 239 -13.21 -14.58 -15.26
C GLN A 239 -11.78 -14.32 -14.78
N VAL A 240 -11.60 -13.39 -13.84
CA VAL A 240 -10.26 -12.92 -13.44
C VAL A 240 -9.73 -13.69 -12.24
N PHE A 241 -10.56 -13.98 -11.24
CA PHE A 241 -10.14 -14.66 -10.01
C PHE A 241 -10.95 -15.93 -9.67
N PRO A 242 -11.24 -16.83 -10.64
CA PRO A 242 -11.99 -18.07 -10.33
C PRO A 242 -11.20 -19.04 -9.45
N ASN A 243 -9.87 -18.91 -9.42
CA ASN A 243 -8.94 -19.79 -8.70
C ASN A 243 -8.49 -19.24 -7.34
N ILE A 244 -9.09 -18.14 -6.88
CA ILE A 244 -8.69 -17.53 -5.63
C ILE A 244 -8.95 -18.46 -4.43
N GLU A 245 -7.99 -18.49 -3.52
CA GLU A 245 -8.02 -19.32 -2.31
C GLU A 245 -8.36 -18.48 -1.07
N GLN A 246 -7.99 -17.20 -1.06
CA GLN A 246 -8.22 -16.27 0.05
C GLN A 246 -8.69 -14.93 -0.48
N PHE A 247 -9.81 -14.43 0.02
CA PHE A 247 -10.35 -13.13 -0.33
C PHE A 247 -10.49 -12.25 0.91
N THR A 248 -10.02 -11.01 0.81
CA THR A 248 -10.19 -9.98 1.84
C THR A 248 -10.82 -8.75 1.21
N CYS A 249 -11.79 -8.13 1.88
CA CYS A 249 -12.33 -6.86 1.46
C CYS A 249 -12.76 -5.97 2.62
N ASP A 250 -12.87 -4.68 2.34
CA ASP A 250 -13.51 -3.74 3.25
C ASP A 250 -15.02 -3.69 2.94
N TYR A 251 -15.86 -3.63 3.96
CA TYR A 251 -17.30 -3.33 3.88
C TYR A 251 -18.15 -4.20 2.93
N MET A 252 -18.64 -5.35 3.40
CA MET A 252 -19.60 -6.17 2.65
C MET A 252 -21.05 -5.88 3.08
N LYS A 253 -21.77 -5.12 2.25
CA LYS A 253 -23.15 -4.69 2.57
C LYS A 253 -24.23 -5.70 2.19
N ARG A 254 -24.00 -6.54 1.18
CA ARG A 254 -25.07 -7.36 0.55
C ARG A 254 -24.76 -8.84 0.55
N VAL A 255 -25.77 -9.62 0.92
CA VAL A 255 -25.70 -11.10 0.88
C VAL A 255 -25.45 -11.62 -0.54
N ASP A 256 -26.04 -10.98 -1.56
CA ASP A 256 -25.87 -11.41 -2.95
C ASP A 256 -24.40 -11.41 -3.38
N ASP A 257 -23.63 -10.42 -2.94
CA ASP A 257 -22.22 -10.30 -3.33
C ASP A 257 -21.37 -11.41 -2.69
N LEU A 258 -21.64 -11.73 -1.41
CA LEU A 258 -21.07 -12.91 -0.74
C LEU A 258 -21.40 -14.20 -1.48
N LEU A 259 -22.67 -14.37 -1.89
CA LEU A 259 -23.13 -15.56 -2.61
C LEU A 259 -22.46 -15.70 -3.97
N VAL A 260 -22.25 -14.59 -4.69
CA VAL A 260 -21.51 -14.60 -5.97
C VAL A 260 -20.08 -15.08 -5.74
N ILE A 261 -19.37 -14.54 -4.74
CA ILE A 261 -17.99 -14.93 -4.43
C ILE A 261 -17.93 -16.43 -4.09
N LEU A 262 -18.77 -16.89 -3.17
CA LEU A 262 -18.84 -18.29 -2.76
C LEU A 262 -19.17 -19.24 -3.94
N LYS A 263 -20.02 -18.79 -4.87
CA LYS A 263 -20.42 -19.60 -6.03
C LYS A 263 -19.35 -19.68 -7.12
N GLN A 264 -18.65 -18.58 -7.37
CA GLN A 264 -17.70 -18.49 -8.50
C GLN A 264 -16.30 -18.99 -8.15
N CYS A 265 -15.89 -18.91 -6.88
CA CYS A 265 -14.55 -19.24 -6.45
C CYS A 265 -14.47 -20.65 -5.86
N SER A 266 -14.33 -21.66 -6.74
CA SER A 266 -14.32 -23.08 -6.34
C SER A 266 -13.19 -23.50 -5.40
N LYS A 267 -12.12 -22.71 -5.29
CA LYS A 267 -10.95 -22.96 -4.42
C LYS A 267 -10.94 -22.10 -3.17
N LEU A 268 -11.96 -21.28 -2.98
CA LEU A 268 -12.02 -20.34 -1.88
C LEU A 268 -12.06 -21.10 -0.55
N SER A 269 -11.13 -20.76 0.33
CA SER A 269 -11.00 -21.39 1.65
C SER A 269 -11.13 -20.38 2.78
N ILE A 270 -10.89 -19.10 2.50
CA ILE A 270 -10.93 -18.01 3.47
C ILE A 270 -11.61 -16.79 2.85
N ILE A 271 -12.60 -16.24 3.55
CA ILE A 271 -13.10 -14.88 3.33
C ILE A 271 -12.86 -14.09 4.60
N LYS A 272 -12.23 -12.93 4.45
CA LYS A 272 -12.10 -11.93 5.52
C LYS A 272 -12.79 -10.65 5.11
N CYS A 273 -13.54 -10.03 6.00
CA CYS A 273 -14.03 -8.68 5.74
C CYS A 273 -14.15 -7.83 6.99
N GLU A 274 -13.54 -6.64 6.91
CA GLU A 274 -13.61 -5.59 7.92
C GLU A 274 -14.87 -4.77 7.65
N GLY A 275 -15.91 -4.98 8.45
CA GLY A 275 -17.22 -4.35 8.28
C GLY A 275 -18.20 -5.17 7.43
N ILE A 276 -19.23 -5.71 8.08
CA ILE A 276 -20.38 -6.31 7.37
C ILE A 276 -21.69 -5.72 7.85
N SER A 277 -22.68 -5.63 6.96
CA SER A 277 -24.01 -5.20 7.36
C SER A 277 -24.70 -6.24 8.24
N LYS A 278 -25.70 -5.80 9.01
CA LYS A 278 -26.54 -6.68 9.84
C LYS A 278 -27.20 -7.80 9.04
N SER A 279 -27.55 -7.53 7.79
CA SER A 279 -28.16 -8.51 6.89
C SER A 279 -27.18 -9.63 6.51
N VAL A 280 -25.92 -9.27 6.21
CA VAL A 280 -24.85 -10.21 5.91
C VAL A 280 -24.50 -11.03 7.16
N ASN A 281 -24.37 -10.39 8.32
CA ASN A 281 -24.10 -11.08 9.58
C ASN A 281 -25.20 -12.11 9.91
N SER A 282 -26.46 -11.71 9.82
CA SER A 282 -27.60 -12.61 10.09
C SER A 282 -27.61 -13.80 9.14
N TRP A 283 -27.26 -13.59 7.86
CA TRP A 283 -27.17 -14.68 6.89
C TRP A 283 -26.04 -15.66 7.24
N ILE A 284 -24.87 -15.15 7.63
CA ILE A 284 -23.71 -15.95 8.04
C ILE A 284 -24.06 -16.80 9.26
N GLU A 285 -24.66 -16.22 10.31
CA GLU A 285 -25.06 -16.94 11.53
C GLU A 285 -25.95 -18.16 11.24
N ILE A 286 -26.81 -18.05 10.22
CA ILE A 286 -27.74 -19.13 9.82
C ILE A 286 -27.05 -20.17 8.92
N ASN A 287 -26.15 -19.75 8.03
CA ASN A 287 -25.67 -20.59 6.92
C ASN A 287 -24.21 -21.05 7.04
N ALA A 288 -23.39 -20.43 7.90
CA ALA A 288 -21.95 -20.67 7.95
C ALA A 288 -21.56 -22.13 8.23
N SER A 289 -22.33 -22.85 9.07
CA SER A 289 -22.03 -24.25 9.41
C SER A 289 -22.12 -25.22 8.22
N GLY A 290 -22.76 -24.80 7.12
CA GLY A 290 -22.87 -25.58 5.89
C GLY A 290 -21.82 -25.25 4.83
N LEU A 291 -20.92 -24.30 5.09
CA LEU A 291 -19.92 -23.85 4.13
C LEU A 291 -18.56 -24.49 4.40
N ASP A 292 -17.85 -24.88 3.35
CA ASP A 292 -16.45 -25.34 3.42
C ASP A 292 -15.47 -24.16 3.26
N VAL A 293 -15.81 -23.02 3.87
CA VAL A 293 -15.06 -21.76 3.79
C VAL A 293 -14.96 -21.16 5.18
N TYR A 294 -13.74 -20.79 5.59
CA TYR A 294 -13.51 -20.05 6.83
C TYR A 294 -13.91 -18.58 6.64
N LEU A 295 -14.79 -18.10 7.51
CA LEU A 295 -15.38 -16.77 7.47
C LEU A 295 -14.87 -15.96 8.67
N ASP A 296 -14.17 -14.86 8.40
CA ASP A 296 -13.58 -13.95 9.39
C ASP A 296 -14.17 -12.55 9.18
N PHE A 297 -15.20 -12.21 9.95
CA PHE A 297 -15.96 -10.99 9.74
C PHE A 297 -15.97 -10.13 10.99
N GLU A 298 -15.74 -8.83 10.79
CA GLU A 298 -15.93 -7.83 11.83
C GLU A 298 -17.26 -7.10 11.58
N PHE A 299 -18.20 -7.24 12.52
CA PHE A 299 -19.48 -6.57 12.44
C PHE A 299 -19.35 -5.11 12.90
N VAL A 300 -19.83 -4.18 12.08
CA VAL A 300 -19.90 -2.75 12.41
C VAL A 300 -21.37 -2.42 12.63
N ASN A 301 -21.71 -1.95 13.84
CA ASN A 301 -23.05 -1.43 14.13
C ASN A 301 -23.22 -0.09 13.38
N GLU A 302 -23.89 -0.11 12.23
CA GLU A 302 -24.22 1.08 11.44
C GLU A 302 -25.32 1.97 12.10
N ASP A 303 -25.84 1.60 13.29
CA ASP A 303 -26.89 2.34 14.02
C ASP A 303 -26.43 3.73 14.57
N ASN A 304 -25.26 4.25 14.17
CA ASN A 304 -24.73 5.55 14.60
C ASN A 304 -24.47 6.54 13.45
N ASP A 305 -24.75 6.20 12.19
CA ASP A 305 -24.60 7.13 11.05
C ASP A 305 -25.92 7.82 10.65
N ASP A 306 -26.91 7.82 11.56
CA ASP A 306 -28.05 8.74 11.54
C ASP A 306 -27.69 10.10 12.17
N ASP A 307 -26.41 10.52 12.14
CA ASP A 307 -26.07 11.93 12.17
C ASP A 307 -26.47 12.51 10.79
N GLU A 308 -27.79 12.68 10.67
CA GLU A 308 -28.49 13.67 9.88
C GLU A 308 -27.69 14.97 9.99
N TYR A 309 -26.74 15.17 9.07
CA TYR A 309 -26.26 16.50 8.75
C TYR A 309 -27.47 17.20 8.13
N ASP A 310 -28.34 17.73 8.99
CA ASP A 310 -29.17 18.88 8.71
C ASP A 310 -28.22 19.97 8.23
N TYR A 311 -27.95 19.98 6.93
CA TYR A 311 -27.62 21.23 6.27
C TYR A 311 -28.88 22.07 6.43
N ASP A 312 -28.87 22.92 7.45
CA ASP A 312 -29.69 24.12 7.49
C ASP A 312 -29.38 24.89 6.19
N ASP A 313 -30.15 24.60 5.14
CA ASP A 313 -30.24 25.35 3.89
C ASP A 313 -30.88 26.72 4.22
N ASP A 314 -30.06 27.59 4.82
CA ASP A 314 -30.26 29.04 4.80
C ASP A 314 -29.16 29.64 3.91
N ASP A 315 -29.22 29.37 2.61
CA ASP A 315 -28.63 30.27 1.60
C ASP A 315 -29.43 30.19 0.28
N ASP A 316 -30.30 31.19 0.12
CA ASP A 316 -30.98 31.57 -1.10
C ASP A 316 -29.97 31.86 -2.23
N ASP A 317 -29.56 30.84 -2.98
CA ASP A 317 -28.94 31.03 -4.31
C ASP A 317 -29.68 30.19 -5.36
N LYS A 318 -30.77 30.78 -5.82
CA LYS A 318 -31.63 30.31 -6.90
C LYS A 318 -30.89 30.46 -8.24
N TYR A 319 -30.07 29.48 -8.60
CA TYR A 319 -29.56 29.33 -9.97
C TYR A 319 -30.60 28.62 -10.84
N ASP A 320 -31.24 29.38 -11.75
CA ASP A 320 -32.12 28.88 -12.80
C ASP A 320 -31.37 27.90 -13.73
N TYR A 321 -31.72 26.62 -13.66
CA TYR A 321 -31.20 25.54 -14.52
C TYR A 321 -32.17 25.13 -15.64
N ASP A 322 -33.11 26.00 -16.03
CA ASP A 322 -34.18 25.64 -16.97
C ASP A 322 -33.91 26.02 -18.45
N GLU A 323 -32.79 26.65 -18.80
CA GLU A 323 -32.53 27.03 -20.21
C GLU A 323 -31.79 25.97 -21.06
N ASP A 324 -31.11 24.99 -20.45
CA ASP A 324 -30.29 24.03 -21.21
C ASP A 324 -31.08 22.82 -21.73
N GLU A 325 -32.14 22.40 -21.03
CA GLU A 325 -32.92 21.22 -21.44
C GLU A 325 -33.83 21.48 -22.66
N GLU A 326 -34.37 22.70 -22.80
CA GLU A 326 -35.12 23.15 -23.99
C GLU A 326 -34.20 23.32 -25.22
N GLN A 327 -32.95 23.75 -25.03
CA GLN A 327 -31.97 23.83 -26.14
C GLN A 327 -31.55 22.44 -26.64
N ILE A 328 -31.36 21.48 -25.73
CA ILE A 328 -31.02 20.09 -26.08
C ILE A 328 -32.20 19.42 -26.80
N LYS A 329 -33.44 19.61 -26.33
CA LYS A 329 -34.64 19.09 -27.02
C LYS A 329 -34.84 19.70 -28.40
N ARG A 330 -34.62 21.01 -28.60
CA ARG A 330 -34.69 21.66 -29.92
C ARG A 330 -33.58 21.22 -30.88
N SER A 331 -32.38 20.95 -30.36
CA SER A 331 -31.24 20.42 -31.11
C SER A 331 -31.51 19.00 -31.64
N LEU A 332 -32.15 18.15 -30.84
CA LEU A 332 -32.48 16.77 -31.20
C LEU A 332 -33.67 16.67 -32.19
N LEU A 333 -34.69 17.53 -32.03
CA LEU A 333 -35.82 17.61 -32.95
C LEU A 333 -35.40 18.09 -34.35
N ASN A 334 -34.52 19.08 -34.43
CA ASN A 334 -33.99 19.58 -35.71
C ASN A 334 -33.03 18.62 -36.42
N ARG A 335 -32.55 17.59 -35.71
CA ARG A 335 -31.69 16.52 -36.26
C ARG A 335 -32.44 15.22 -36.55
N GLY A 336 -33.75 15.16 -36.28
CA GLY A 336 -34.59 13.99 -36.56
C GLY A 336 -34.21 12.74 -35.73
N LEU A 337 -33.63 12.94 -34.55
CA LEU A 337 -33.16 11.85 -33.68
C LEU A 337 -34.14 11.49 -32.56
N ILE A 338 -35.26 12.22 -32.46
CA ILE A 338 -36.43 11.91 -31.62
C ILE A 338 -37.68 12.35 -32.38
#